data_AF-A0A8X6FFP3-F1
#
_entry.id   AF-A0A8X6FFP3-F1
#
_cell.length_a   1.000
_cell.length_b   1.000
_cell.length_c   1.000
_cell.angle_alpha   90.00
_cell.angle_beta   90.00
_cell.angle_gamma   90.00
#
_symmetry.space_group_name_H-M   'P 1'
#
loop_
_entity.id
_entity.type
_entity.pdbx_description
1 polymer ?
#
loop_
_entity_poly.entity_id
_entity_poly.type
_entity_poly.pdbx_seq_one_letter_code
_entity_poly.pdbx_strand_id
1 'polypeptide(L)'
;MNLSKIYFTQFEKELVLELMKPHLHIIECKETNAVSSLKKSEAYTEIARQFNDTDGVVNPRTPQQIRQCYLNLKKRMSKKSGILRQERRRTGGGEVPKEAELTDFEMRFLEEPILTLPLYTPFDSDSTEIEISNHYKIERPLKETLSMFRKRGKKATAPSAAVRAAACIEDEHKLNIKHMEEEHKLRMELLRVQFEETKAKTVYWLH
;
A
#
# COMPACT_ATOMS: atom_id res chain seq x y z
N MET A 1 -12.04 37.15 5.01
CA MET A 1 -11.04 36.79 3.99
C MET A 1 -11.73 35.87 3.00
N ASN A 2 -11.76 36.21 1.71
CA ASN A 2 -12.30 35.30 0.69
C ASN A 2 -11.43 34.04 0.67
N LEU A 3 -11.96 32.94 1.22
CA LEU A 3 -11.36 31.63 1.12
C LEU A 3 -11.54 31.15 -0.33
N SER A 4 -10.66 31.60 -1.22
CA SER A 4 -10.61 31.11 -2.59
C SER A 4 -10.48 29.59 -2.54
N LYS A 5 -11.38 28.88 -3.21
CA LYS A 5 -11.34 27.42 -3.29
C LYS A 5 -9.99 26.99 -3.89
N ILE A 6 -9.18 26.29 -3.09
CA ILE A 6 -7.84 25.86 -3.47
C ILE A 6 -7.95 24.51 -4.19
N TYR A 7 -7.74 24.51 -5.51
CA TYR A 7 -7.75 23.31 -6.33
C TYR A 7 -6.43 22.56 -6.26
N PHE A 8 -6.47 21.25 -6.55
CA PHE A 8 -5.27 20.46 -6.77
C PHE A 8 -4.70 20.75 -8.16
N THR A 9 -3.41 21.07 -8.22
CA THR A 9 -2.65 21.18 -9.48
C THR A 9 -2.50 19.80 -10.14
N GLN A 10 -2.00 19.77 -11.38
CA GLN A 10 -1.75 18.50 -12.06
C GLN A 10 -0.65 17.69 -11.36
N PHE A 11 0.45 18.34 -10.99
CA PHE A 11 1.52 17.74 -10.20
C PHE A 11 1.01 17.15 -8.89
N GLU A 12 0.20 17.91 -8.14
CA GLU A 12 -0.36 17.41 -6.88
C GLU A 12 -1.27 16.18 -7.08
N LYS A 13 -2.01 16.09 -8.20
CA LYS A 13 -2.85 14.92 -8.50
C LYS A 13 -2.02 13.67 -8.79
N GLU A 14 -0.94 13.83 -9.55
CA GLU A 14 -0.01 12.74 -9.85
C GLU A 14 0.72 12.28 -8.58
N LEU A 15 1.15 13.23 -7.75
CA LEU A 15 1.74 12.93 -6.44
C LEU A 15 0.77 12.16 -5.54
N VAL A 16 -0.51 12.55 -5.48
CA VAL A 16 -1.53 11.79 -4.72
C VAL A 16 -1.56 10.34 -5.19
N LEU A 17 -1.64 10.09 -6.49
CA LEU A 17 -1.70 8.72 -7.01
C LEU A 17 -0.41 7.92 -6.73
N GLU A 18 0.77 8.55 -6.83
CA GLU A 18 2.05 7.89 -6.53
C GLU A 18 2.14 7.48 -5.06
N LEU A 19 1.74 8.36 -4.15
CA LEU A 19 1.70 8.06 -2.71
C LEU A 19 0.64 7.01 -2.36
N MET A 20 -0.43 6.85 -3.16
CA MET A 20 -1.47 5.85 -2.92
C MET A 20 -1.01 4.42 -3.23
N LYS A 21 -0.15 4.23 -4.23
CA LYS A 21 0.33 2.91 -4.70
C LYS A 21 0.73 1.94 -3.57
N PRO A 22 1.65 2.32 -2.65
CA PRO A 22 2.07 1.40 -1.57
C PRO A 22 0.93 1.05 -0.59
N HIS A 23 -0.10 1.89 -0.48
CA HIS A 23 -1.21 1.73 0.44
C HIS A 23 -2.47 1.14 -0.20
N LEU A 24 -2.45 0.79 -1.50
CA LEU A 24 -3.63 0.30 -2.23
C LEU A 24 -4.29 -0.90 -1.56
N HIS A 25 -3.52 -1.85 -1.05
CA HIS A 25 -4.04 -3.03 -0.34
C HIS A 25 -4.89 -2.68 0.89
N ILE A 26 -4.63 -1.54 1.54
CA ILE A 26 -5.41 -1.05 2.69
C ILE A 26 -6.59 -0.20 2.20
N ILE A 27 -6.33 0.69 1.24
CA ILE A 27 -7.28 1.69 0.77
C ILE A 27 -8.42 1.07 -0.05
N GLU A 28 -8.09 0.09 -0.88
CA GLU A 28 -9.02 -0.65 -1.74
C GLU A 28 -9.62 -1.89 -1.05
N CYS A 29 -9.22 -2.16 0.19
CA CYS A 29 -9.83 -3.21 1.00
C CYS A 29 -11.35 -2.98 1.09
N LYS A 30 -12.15 -4.01 0.82
CA LYS A 30 -13.62 -3.91 0.83
C LYS A 30 -14.24 -4.21 2.19
N GLU A 31 -13.45 -4.67 3.15
CA GLU A 31 -13.93 -4.94 4.49
C GLU A 31 -14.46 -3.67 5.15
N THR A 32 -15.58 -3.81 5.85
CA THR A 32 -16.33 -2.75 6.54
C THR A 32 -16.29 -2.92 8.07
N ASN A 33 -15.24 -3.54 8.61
CA ASN A 33 -15.06 -3.68 10.04
C ASN A 33 -14.36 -2.43 10.65
N ALA A 34 -14.42 -2.30 11.98
CA ALA A 34 -13.82 -1.15 12.68
C ALA A 34 -12.30 -1.08 12.46
N VAL A 35 -11.63 -2.24 12.40
CA VAL A 35 -10.18 -2.36 12.21
C VAL A 35 -9.76 -1.87 10.82
N SER A 36 -10.45 -2.28 9.75
CA SER A 36 -10.18 -1.84 8.37
C SER A 36 -10.44 -0.35 8.21
N SER A 37 -11.47 0.17 8.89
CA SER A 37 -11.79 1.61 8.91
C SER A 37 -10.68 2.43 9.57
N LEU A 38 -10.15 1.94 10.70
CA LEU A 38 -9.01 2.56 11.38
C LEU A 38 -7.75 2.52 10.50
N LYS A 39 -7.39 1.35 9.95
CA LYS A 39 -6.23 1.19 9.06
C LYS A 39 -6.29 2.12 7.84
N LYS A 40 -7.48 2.27 7.23
CA LYS A 40 -7.68 3.23 6.13
C LYS A 40 -7.46 4.66 6.60
N SER A 41 -7.98 5.04 7.76
CA SER A 41 -7.80 6.37 8.32
C SER A 41 -6.33 6.69 8.60
N GLU A 42 -5.58 5.73 9.17
CA GLU A 42 -4.15 5.83 9.41
C GLU A 42 -3.37 5.97 8.10
N ALA A 43 -3.69 5.14 7.09
CA ALA A 43 -3.07 5.23 5.77
C ALA A 43 -3.27 6.61 5.12
N TYR A 44 -4.49 7.16 5.15
CA TYR A 44 -4.73 8.52 4.62
C TYR A 44 -4.03 9.60 5.43
N THR A 45 -3.83 9.40 6.73
CA THR A 45 -3.10 10.34 7.59
C THR A 45 -1.62 10.36 7.24
N GLU A 46 -1.02 9.19 7.05
CA GLU A 46 0.38 9.07 6.65
C GLU A 46 0.60 9.61 5.24
N ILE A 47 -0.29 9.34 4.29
CA ILE A 47 -0.19 9.89 2.93
C ILE A 47 -0.33 11.41 2.95
N ALA A 48 -1.24 11.98 3.74
CA ALA A 48 -1.37 13.42 3.86
C ALA A 48 -0.09 14.04 4.46
N ARG A 49 0.55 13.38 5.43
CA ARG A 49 1.84 13.80 5.97
C ARG A 49 2.91 13.83 4.88
N GLN A 50 3.09 12.73 4.14
CA GLN A 50 4.08 12.64 3.06
C GLN A 50 3.81 13.66 1.94
N PHE A 51 2.55 13.84 1.58
CA PHE A 51 2.13 14.84 0.58
C PHE A 51 2.53 16.26 1.03
N ASN A 52 2.22 16.62 2.27
CA ASN A 52 2.52 17.95 2.80
C ASN A 52 4.03 18.18 3.04
N ASP A 53 4.80 17.11 3.25
CA ASP A 53 6.26 17.16 3.40
C ASP A 53 7.00 17.20 2.04
N THR A 54 6.30 17.03 0.92
CA THR A 54 6.91 16.99 -0.42
C THR A 54 7.17 18.39 -0.97
N ASP A 55 8.40 18.60 -1.46
CA ASP A 55 8.78 19.84 -2.13
C ASP A 55 7.87 20.13 -3.34
N GLY A 56 7.42 21.38 -3.46
CA GLY A 56 6.50 21.81 -4.51
C GLY A 56 5.01 21.80 -4.11
N VAL A 57 4.66 21.25 -2.95
CA VAL A 57 3.34 21.42 -2.35
C VAL A 57 3.27 22.76 -1.62
N VAL A 58 2.49 23.69 -2.15
CA VAL A 58 2.33 25.04 -1.58
C VAL A 58 1.26 25.08 -0.49
N ASN A 59 0.20 24.27 -0.64
CA ASN A 59 -0.97 24.32 0.22
C ASN A 59 -1.15 22.97 0.95
N PRO A 60 -1.01 22.94 2.28
CA PRO A 60 -1.25 21.74 3.06
C PRO A 60 -2.66 21.19 2.88
N ARG A 61 -2.78 19.88 2.80
CA ARG A 61 -4.04 19.16 2.61
C ARG A 61 -4.34 18.26 3.78
N THR A 62 -5.62 18.17 4.12
CA THR A 62 -6.10 17.24 5.14
C THR A 62 -6.25 15.83 4.56
N PRO A 63 -6.21 14.78 5.39
CA PRO A 63 -6.45 13.39 4.94
C PRO A 63 -7.78 13.24 4.19
N GLN A 64 -8.81 13.98 4.60
CA GLN A 64 -10.11 13.99 3.95
C GLN A 64 -10.05 14.59 2.53
N GLN A 65 -9.30 15.67 2.34
CA GLN A 65 -9.11 16.29 1.02
C GLN A 65 -8.33 15.37 0.08
N ILE A 66 -7.28 14.71 0.59
CA ILE A 66 -6.50 13.73 -0.17
C ILE A 66 -7.38 12.55 -0.59
N ARG A 67 -8.15 11.98 0.35
CA ARG A 67 -9.12 10.92 0.07
C ARG A 67 -10.11 11.34 -1.01
N GLN A 68 -10.70 12.52 -0.88
CA GLN A 68 -11.67 13.00 -1.86
C GLN A 68 -11.03 13.21 -3.25
N CYS A 69 -9.80 13.71 -3.30
CA CYS A 69 -9.04 13.88 -4.53
C CYS A 69 -8.81 12.52 -5.21
N TYR A 70 -8.32 11.54 -4.46
CA TYR A 70 -8.12 10.17 -4.94
C TYR A 70 -9.41 9.55 -5.51
N LEU A 71 -10.52 9.60 -4.76
CA LEU A 71 -11.80 9.04 -5.21
C LEU A 71 -12.29 9.70 -6.50
N ASN A 72 -12.12 11.03 -6.62
CA ASN A 72 -12.48 11.77 -7.82
C ASN A 72 -11.60 11.39 -9.01
N LEU A 73 -10.29 11.26 -8.80
CA LEU A 73 -9.33 10.83 -9.82
C LEU A 73 -9.68 9.42 -10.31
N LYS A 74 -9.86 8.47 -9.38
CA LYS A 74 -10.24 7.09 -9.69
C LYS A 74 -11.51 7.05 -10.52
N LYS A 75 -12.58 7.73 -10.09
CA LYS A 75 -13.84 7.83 -10.83
C LYS A 75 -13.63 8.38 -12.24
N ARG A 76 -12.81 9.42 -12.39
CA ARG A 76 -12.50 10.02 -13.71
C ARG A 76 -11.76 9.05 -14.61
N MET A 77 -10.71 8.41 -14.08
CA MET A 77 -9.89 7.43 -14.80
C MET A 77 -10.72 6.22 -15.23
N SER A 78 -11.57 5.67 -14.36
CA SER A 78 -12.48 4.58 -14.70
C SER A 78 -13.47 4.97 -15.80
N LYS A 79 -14.02 6.20 -15.75
CA LYS A 79 -14.92 6.71 -16.80
C LYS A 79 -14.21 6.80 -18.15
N LYS A 80 -13.04 7.43 -18.20
CA LYS A 80 -12.22 7.52 -19.42
C LYS A 80 -11.89 6.13 -19.98
N SER A 81 -11.41 5.23 -19.12
CA SER A 81 -11.09 3.85 -19.48
C SER A 81 -12.30 3.09 -20.02
N GLY A 82 -13.49 3.32 -19.46
CA GLY A 82 -14.75 2.76 -19.96
C GLY A 82 -15.13 3.27 -21.35
N ILE A 83 -15.01 4.58 -21.58
CA ILE A 83 -15.25 5.19 -22.90
C ILE A 83 -14.26 4.63 -23.93
N LEU A 84 -12.96 4.57 -23.61
CA LEU A 84 -11.94 3.99 -24.50
C LEU A 84 -12.23 2.54 -24.86
N ARG A 85 -12.67 1.71 -23.89
CA ARG A 85 -13.10 0.33 -24.15
C ARG A 85 -14.32 0.27 -25.07
N GLN A 86 -15.27 1.18 -24.89
CA GLN A 86 -16.47 1.24 -25.72
C GLN A 86 -16.13 1.65 -27.16
N GLU A 87 -15.31 2.68 -27.35
CA GLU A 87 -14.89 3.13 -28.69
C GLU A 87 -14.10 2.05 -29.43
N ARG A 88 -13.20 1.32 -28.75
CA ARG A 88 -12.49 0.17 -29.36
C ARG A 88 -13.41 -0.92 -29.88
N ARG A 89 -14.61 -1.06 -29.33
CA ARG A 89 -15.62 -2.05 -29.74
C ARG A 89 -16.58 -1.52 -30.80
N ARG A 90 -16.54 -0.22 -31.12
CA ARG A 90 -17.36 0.34 -32.20
C ARG A 90 -16.74 -0.02 -33.55
N THR A 91 -17.55 -0.63 -34.40
CA THR A 91 -17.17 -1.04 -35.77
C THR A 91 -17.55 0.01 -36.82
N GLY A 92 -18.10 1.16 -36.41
CA GLY A 92 -18.67 2.19 -37.29
C GLY A 92 -17.76 3.34 -37.69
N GLY A 93 -16.44 3.28 -37.45
CA GLY A 93 -15.47 4.26 -37.98
C GLY A 93 -15.54 5.69 -37.39
N GLY A 94 -16.20 5.90 -36.25
CA GLY A 94 -16.27 7.21 -35.60
C GLY A 94 -14.96 7.61 -34.89
N GLU A 95 -14.71 8.91 -34.79
CA GLU A 95 -13.55 9.46 -34.06
C GLU A 95 -13.69 9.24 -32.55
N VAL A 96 -12.57 8.91 -31.89
CA VAL A 96 -12.50 8.78 -30.42
C VAL A 96 -12.59 10.18 -29.80
N PRO A 97 -13.46 10.42 -28.81
CA PRO A 97 -13.53 11.71 -28.13
C PRO A 97 -12.20 12.04 -27.43
N LYS A 98 -11.66 13.24 -27.66
CA LYS A 98 -10.40 13.72 -27.05
C LYS A 98 -10.47 13.77 -25.52
N GLU A 99 -11.66 13.96 -24.93
CA GLU A 99 -11.84 13.97 -23.48
C GLU A 99 -11.66 12.58 -22.82
N ALA A 100 -11.59 11.51 -23.63
CA ALA A 100 -11.39 10.14 -23.16
C ALA A 100 -9.91 9.76 -23.00
N GLU A 101 -8.96 10.61 -23.43
CA GLU A 101 -7.54 10.31 -23.34
C GLU A 101 -7.07 10.21 -21.88
N LEU A 102 -6.46 9.08 -21.54
CA LEU A 102 -5.75 8.89 -20.27
C LEU A 102 -4.32 9.39 -20.46
N THR A 103 -3.76 10.05 -19.45
CA THR A 103 -2.32 10.32 -19.46
C THR A 103 -1.54 9.03 -19.22
N ASP A 104 -0.27 8.97 -19.64
CA ASP A 104 0.60 7.81 -19.39
C ASP A 104 0.64 7.43 -17.90
N PHE A 105 0.60 8.43 -17.02
CA PHE A 105 0.53 8.22 -15.58
C PHE A 105 -0.80 7.59 -15.15
N GLU A 106 -1.93 8.09 -15.65
CA GLU A 106 -3.26 7.51 -15.37
C GLU A 106 -3.36 6.07 -15.90
N MET A 107 -2.79 5.78 -17.08
CA MET A 107 -2.72 4.43 -17.64
C MET A 107 -1.92 3.50 -16.74
N ARG A 108 -0.68 3.88 -16.41
CA ARG A 108 0.20 3.09 -15.52
C ARG A 108 -0.43 2.85 -14.15
N PHE A 109 -1.15 3.82 -13.61
CA PHE A 109 -1.83 3.66 -12.33
C PHE A 109 -2.99 2.66 -12.42
N LEU A 110 -3.76 2.65 -13.51
CA LEU A 110 -4.86 1.70 -13.71
C LEU A 110 -4.39 0.25 -13.92
N GLU A 111 -3.14 0.04 -14.31
CA GLU A 111 -2.51 -1.28 -14.49
C GLU A 111 -2.06 -1.93 -13.17
N GLU A 112 -2.19 -1.23 -12.03
CA GLU A 112 -1.86 -1.81 -10.72
C GLU A 112 -2.74 -3.05 -10.46
N PRO A 113 -2.16 -4.23 -10.17
CA PRO A 113 -2.90 -5.50 -10.09
C PRO A 113 -4.12 -5.44 -9.16
N ILE A 114 -3.99 -4.77 -8.02
CA ILE A 114 -5.07 -4.62 -7.02
C ILE A 114 -6.31 -3.93 -7.62
N LEU A 115 -6.15 -3.10 -8.66
CA LEU A 115 -7.25 -2.41 -9.34
C LEU A 115 -7.86 -3.23 -10.49
N THR A 116 -7.15 -4.23 -11.01
CA THR A 116 -7.58 -5.04 -12.15
C THR A 116 -8.08 -6.44 -11.77
N LEU A 117 -7.73 -6.91 -10.57
CA LEU A 117 -8.09 -8.25 -10.12
C LEU A 117 -9.62 -8.42 -10.05
N PRO A 118 -10.17 -9.50 -10.63
CA PRO A 118 -11.57 -9.83 -10.45
C PRO A 118 -11.85 -10.10 -8.97
N LEU A 119 -13.05 -9.73 -8.54
CA LEU A 119 -13.46 -10.01 -7.17
C LEU A 119 -13.79 -11.48 -7.06
N TYR A 120 -13.13 -12.17 -6.14
CA TYR A 120 -13.58 -13.48 -5.75
C TYR A 120 -14.98 -13.34 -5.12
N THR A 121 -15.98 -13.97 -5.74
CA THR A 121 -17.27 -14.15 -5.10
C THR A 121 -17.71 -15.61 -5.29
N PRO A 122 -18.18 -16.28 -4.23
CA PRO A 122 -18.57 -17.71 -4.32
C PRO A 122 -19.83 -17.95 -5.16
N PHE A 123 -20.42 -16.89 -5.72
CA PHE A 123 -21.63 -16.92 -6.54
C PHE A 123 -21.37 -16.48 -7.99
N ASP A 124 -20.11 -16.29 -8.37
CA ASP A 124 -19.72 -15.97 -9.75
C ASP A 124 -19.16 -17.22 -10.43
N SER A 125 -19.86 -17.68 -11.48
CA SER A 125 -19.65 -18.96 -12.17
C SER A 125 -18.28 -19.12 -12.84
N ASP A 126 -17.50 -18.04 -12.92
CA ASP A 126 -16.16 -18.02 -13.50
C ASP A 126 -15.02 -17.88 -12.46
N SER A 127 -15.32 -18.03 -11.15
CA SER A 127 -14.34 -17.83 -10.08
C SER A 127 -13.34 -18.99 -9.99
N THR A 128 -12.14 -18.78 -10.54
CA THR A 128 -10.95 -19.53 -10.11
C THR A 128 -10.47 -18.96 -8.77
N GLU A 129 -10.05 -19.83 -7.85
CA GLU A 129 -9.47 -19.43 -6.57
C GLU A 129 -8.23 -18.55 -6.82
N ILE A 130 -8.35 -17.24 -6.61
CA ILE A 130 -7.18 -16.36 -6.55
C ILE A 130 -6.82 -16.24 -5.07
N GLU A 131 -5.76 -16.96 -4.68
CA GLU A 131 -5.12 -16.77 -3.39
C GLU A 131 -4.56 -15.34 -3.29
N ILE A 132 -5.33 -14.43 -2.69
CA ILE A 132 -4.85 -13.08 -2.32
C ILE A 132 -3.87 -13.15 -1.12
N SER A 133 -3.56 -14.36 -0.64
CA SER A 133 -2.70 -14.60 0.50
C SER A 133 -1.25 -14.83 0.04
N ASN A 134 -0.36 -13.92 0.45
CA ASN A 134 1.11 -14.05 0.54
C ASN A 134 2.03 -13.40 -0.51
N HIS A 135 1.59 -12.92 -1.68
CA HIS A 135 2.55 -12.33 -2.65
C HIS A 135 2.87 -10.84 -2.45
N TYR A 136 2.09 -10.08 -1.66
CA TYR A 136 2.39 -8.66 -1.36
C TYR A 136 3.32 -8.45 -0.15
N LYS A 137 3.98 -9.51 0.34
CA LYS A 137 5.21 -9.36 1.13
C LYS A 137 6.37 -9.01 0.18
N ILE A 138 6.27 -7.87 -0.48
CA ILE A 138 7.44 -7.25 -1.10
C ILE A 138 7.71 -6.02 -0.27
N GLU A 139 8.55 -6.20 0.74
CA GLU A 139 9.43 -5.14 1.21
C GLU A 139 10.22 -4.66 -0.02
N ARG A 140 9.67 -3.71 -0.78
CA ARG A 140 10.54 -2.82 -1.55
C ARG A 140 11.22 -1.97 -0.48
N PRO A 141 12.55 -2.06 -0.31
CA PRO A 141 13.22 -1.30 0.70
C PRO A 141 13.02 0.18 0.38
N LEU A 142 12.19 0.84 1.20
CA LEU A 142 11.90 2.28 1.20
C LEU A 142 13.18 3.15 1.23
N LYS A 143 14.34 2.53 1.49
CA LYS A 143 15.65 3.14 1.65
C LYS A 143 16.25 3.65 0.34
N GLU A 144 15.85 3.10 -0.81
CA GLU A 144 16.47 3.44 -2.10
C GLU A 144 15.79 4.64 -2.77
N THR A 145 14.47 4.76 -2.69
CA THR A 145 13.70 5.94 -3.17
C THR A 145 13.85 7.17 -2.27
N LEU A 146 14.04 7.00 -0.95
CA LEU A 146 14.31 8.10 -0.01
C LEU A 146 15.77 8.54 0.06
N SER A 147 16.69 7.80 -0.56
CA SER A 147 18.14 8.11 -0.53
C SER A 147 18.49 9.44 -1.23
N MET A 148 17.58 10.01 -2.02
CA MET A 148 17.80 11.25 -2.77
C MET A 148 17.43 12.53 -1.99
N PHE A 149 16.80 12.42 -0.81
CA PHE A 149 16.37 13.58 -0.03
C PHE A 149 16.87 13.50 1.42
N ARG A 150 18.18 13.74 1.63
CA ARG A 150 18.70 14.10 2.96
C ARG A 150 19.83 15.13 2.92
N LYS A 151 19.56 16.27 3.57
CA LYS A 151 20.41 17.12 4.46
C LYS A 151 19.53 18.32 4.85
N ARG A 152 19.43 18.87 6.06
CA ARG A 152 20.08 18.75 7.38
C ARG A 152 19.16 19.51 8.36
N GLY A 153 19.10 19.16 9.65
CA GLY A 153 19.61 20.05 10.70
C GLY A 153 18.88 19.85 12.04
N LYS A 154 19.62 19.49 13.08
CA LYS A 154 19.11 19.24 14.44
C LYS A 154 18.91 20.56 15.19
N LYS A 155 17.78 20.70 15.88
CA LYS A 155 17.69 21.51 17.12
C LYS A 155 17.09 20.63 18.21
N ALA A 156 17.78 20.55 19.35
CA ALA A 156 17.39 19.76 20.50
C ALA A 156 16.30 20.49 21.28
N THR A 157 15.14 19.85 21.40
CA THR A 157 14.11 20.16 22.40
C THR A 157 13.66 18.85 23.04
N ALA A 158 13.22 18.91 24.30
CA ALA A 158 12.83 17.76 25.09
C ALA A 158 11.86 16.83 24.34
N PRO A 159 11.94 15.49 24.52
CA PRO A 159 11.20 14.55 23.68
C PRO A 159 9.69 14.77 23.84
N SER A 160 9.05 15.12 22.72
CA SER A 160 7.60 15.20 22.58
C SER A 160 6.96 13.83 22.88
N ALA A 161 5.67 13.82 23.25
CA ALA A 161 4.90 12.59 23.45
C ALA A 161 5.00 11.62 22.25
N ALA A 162 5.16 12.15 21.03
CA ALA A 162 5.39 11.36 19.82
C ALA A 162 6.72 10.59 19.82
N VAL A 163 7.79 11.15 20.41
CA VAL A 163 9.10 10.48 20.52
C VAL A 163 9.05 9.35 21.54
N ARG A 164 8.27 9.52 22.63
CA ARG A 164 8.02 8.44 23.59
C ARG A 164 7.21 7.31 22.98
N ALA A 165 6.17 7.63 22.20
CA ALA A 165 5.38 6.63 21.48
C ALA A 165 6.23 5.86 20.45
N ALA A 166 7.12 6.54 19.72
CA ALA A 166 8.05 5.88 18.80
C ALA A 166 9.04 4.94 19.52
N ALA A 167 9.57 5.34 20.68
CA ALA A 167 10.42 4.47 21.49
C ALA A 167 9.67 3.22 21.99
N CYS A 168 8.41 3.36 22.41
CA CYS A 168 7.57 2.22 22.79
C CYS A 168 7.35 1.24 21.63
N ILE A 169 7.12 1.76 20.41
CA ILE A 169 6.95 0.92 19.21
C ILE A 169 8.26 0.19 18.85
N GLU A 170 9.40 0.88 18.93
CA GLU A 170 10.71 0.27 18.66
C GLU A 170 11.06 -0.82 19.68
N ASP A 171 10.70 -0.63 20.94
CA ASP A 171 10.95 -1.62 21.99
C ASP A 171 10.02 -2.83 21.89
N GLU A 172 8.75 -2.64 21.50
CA GLU A 172 7.83 -3.74 21.15
C GLU A 172 8.37 -4.55 19.96
N HIS A 173 8.86 -3.89 18.91
CA HIS A 173 9.44 -4.56 17.75
C HIS A 173 10.68 -5.37 18.12
N LYS A 174 11.56 -4.85 19.00
CA LYS A 174 12.72 -5.60 19.52
C LYS A 174 12.30 -6.80 20.36
N LEU A 175 11.26 -6.68 21.19
CA LEU A 175 10.73 -7.79 21.97
C LEU A 175 10.17 -8.89 21.07
N ASN A 176 9.42 -8.51 20.03
CA ASN A 176 8.87 -9.46 19.07
C ASN A 176 10.00 -10.18 18.29
N ILE A 177 11.04 -9.47 17.86
CA ILE A 177 12.20 -10.11 17.22
C ILE A 177 12.87 -11.12 18.16
N LYS A 178 13.13 -10.73 19.42
CA LYS A 178 13.74 -11.63 20.41
C LYS A 178 12.88 -12.87 20.65
N HIS A 179 11.57 -12.70 20.78
CA HIS A 179 10.64 -13.81 20.96
C HIS A 179 10.69 -14.77 19.76
N MET A 180 10.68 -14.24 18.54
CA MET A 180 10.82 -15.03 17.32
C MET A 180 12.16 -15.77 17.24
N GLU A 181 13.26 -15.15 17.68
CA GLU A 181 14.58 -15.79 17.76
C GLU A 181 14.62 -16.94 18.78
N GLU A 182 13.99 -16.76 19.94
CA GLU A 182 13.85 -17.80 20.96
C GLU A 182 12.99 -18.97 20.48
N GLU A 183 11.85 -18.70 19.85
CA GLU A 183 10.99 -19.73 19.25
C GLU A 183 11.74 -20.49 18.14
N HIS A 184 12.47 -19.78 17.29
CA HIS A 184 13.27 -20.40 16.23
C HIS A 184 14.35 -21.31 16.82
N LYS A 185 15.02 -20.86 17.89
CA LYS A 185 16.04 -21.65 18.59
C LYS A 185 15.46 -22.94 19.19
N LEU A 186 14.31 -22.86 19.85
CA LEU A 186 13.62 -24.03 20.42
C LEU A 186 13.20 -25.02 19.32
N ARG A 187 12.67 -24.51 18.20
CA ARG A 187 12.30 -25.34 17.05
C ARG A 187 13.51 -26.07 16.45
N MET A 188 14.65 -25.41 16.36
CA MET A 188 15.89 -26.03 15.87
C MET A 188 16.40 -27.10 16.83
N GLU A 189 16.30 -26.89 18.14
CA GLU A 189 16.69 -27.90 19.12
C GLU A 189 15.78 -29.14 19.05
N LEU A 190 14.48 -28.94 18.92
CA LEU A 190 13.53 -30.05 18.75
C LEU A 190 13.85 -30.88 17.49
N LEU A 191 14.16 -30.22 16.38
CA LEU A 191 14.55 -30.90 15.14
C LEU A 191 15.85 -31.69 15.31
N ARG A 192 16.82 -31.19 16.08
CA ARG A 192 18.04 -31.94 16.39
C ARG A 192 17.75 -33.21 17.19
N VAL A 193 16.90 -33.12 18.21
CA VAL A 193 16.50 -34.27 19.02
C VAL A 193 15.79 -35.31 18.16
N GLN A 194 14.85 -34.89 17.31
CA GLN A 194 14.16 -35.79 16.37
C GLN A 194 15.13 -36.44 15.38
N PHE A 195 16.13 -35.71 14.92
CA PHE A 195 17.16 -36.25 14.04
C PHE A 195 18.00 -37.33 14.73
N GLU A 196 18.44 -37.10 15.96
CA GLU A 196 19.18 -38.12 16.72
C GLU A 196 18.31 -39.34 17.07
N GLU A 197 17.02 -39.15 17.38
CA GLU A 197 16.09 -40.26 17.60
C GLU A 197 15.88 -41.12 16.35
N THR A 198 15.76 -40.50 15.18
CA THR A 198 15.59 -41.21 13.90
C THR A 198 16.87 -41.93 13.49
N LYS A 199 18.04 -41.33 13.76
CA LYS A 199 19.35 -41.96 13.61
C LYS A 199 19.53 -43.16 14.56
N ALA A 200 19.16 -43.03 15.82
CA ALA A 200 19.21 -44.15 16.78
C ALA A 200 18.27 -45.30 16.34
N LYS A 201 17.05 -44.98 15.91
CA LYS A 201 16.09 -45.96 15.38
C LYS A 201 16.65 -46.69 14.15
N THR A 202 17.28 -45.99 13.21
CA THR A 202 17.87 -46.62 12.02
C THR A 202 19.06 -47.52 12.33
N VAL A 203 19.85 -47.23 13.37
CA VAL A 203 20.92 -48.13 13.85
C VAL A 203 20.35 -49.41 14.48
N TYR A 204 19.21 -49.33 15.17
CA TYR A 204 18.53 -50.49 15.76
C TYR A 204 17.88 -51.45 14.75
N TRP A 205 17.64 -51.00 13.51
CA TRP A 205 17.11 -51.85 12.42
C TRP A 205 18.19 -52.56 11.58
N LEU A 206 19.47 -52.36 11.93
CA LEU A 206 20.63 -52.92 11.21
C LEU A 206 21.39 -53.99 12.03
N HIS A 207 20.82 -54.50 13.12
CA HIS A 207 21.24 -55.71 13.85
C HIS A 207 20.07 -56.70 13.93
#